data_AF-A0A662RVL5-F1
#
_entry.id   AF-A0A662RVL5-F1
#
_cell.length_a   1.000
_cell.length_b   1.000
_cell.length_c   1.000
_cell.angle_alpha   90.00
_cell.angle_beta   90.00
_cell.angle_gamma   90.00
#
_symmetry.space_group_name_H-M   'P 1'
#
loop_
_entity.id
_entity.type
_entity.pdbx_description
1 polymer ?
#
loop_
_entity_poly.entity_id
_entity_poly.type
_entity_poly.pdbx_seq_one_letter_code
_entity_poly.pdbx_strand_id
1 'polypeptide(L)'
;MIVPAIALMSIISFGFIGLGLIFAALMNDPHGFSLIVNFVIFPIFLLSGAIIPIETLPSWLLPACYANPLTYGVDMLRFMLLDADVAHEMTKFPALVSMAVVLSFAALTLGISTILFENEEDYQ
;
A
#
# COMPACT_ATOMS: atom_id res chain seq x y z
N MET A 1 -4.17 -20.30 2.03
CA MET A 1 -5.58 -19.86 2.24
C MET A 1 -5.93 -18.76 1.23
N ILE A 2 -6.59 -19.09 0.12
CA ILE A 2 -6.76 -18.14 -1.02
C ILE A 2 -7.79 -17.04 -0.75
N VAL A 3 -8.94 -17.38 -0.15
CA VAL A 3 -10.03 -16.43 0.12
C VAL A 3 -9.60 -15.22 0.97
N PRO A 4 -8.94 -15.38 2.14
CA PRO A 4 -8.50 -14.23 2.93
C PRO A 4 -7.40 -13.41 2.23
N ALA A 5 -6.57 -14.04 1.39
CA ALA A 5 -5.58 -13.32 0.59
C ALA A 5 -6.25 -12.39 -0.42
N ILE A 6 -7.31 -12.85 -1.10
CA ILE A 6 -8.10 -11.99 -2.00
C ILE A 6 -8.72 -10.82 -1.24
N ALA A 7 -9.31 -11.07 -0.06
CA ALA A 7 -9.87 -10.00 0.77
C ALA A 7 -8.81 -8.96 1.16
N LEU A 8 -7.61 -9.40 1.56
CA LEU A 8 -6.49 -8.51 1.86
C LEU A 8 -6.05 -7.70 0.63
N MET A 9 -5.94 -8.33 -0.55
CA MET A 9 -5.62 -7.65 -1.81
C MET A 9 -6.66 -6.59 -2.16
N SER A 10 -7.95 -6.86 -1.92
CA SER A 10 -9.01 -5.87 -2.11
C SER A 10 -8.83 -4.66 -1.18
N ILE A 11 -8.52 -4.86 0.11
CA ILE A 11 -8.29 -3.76 1.06
C ILE A 11 -7.10 -2.91 0.63
N ILE A 12 -5.98 -3.54 0.25
CA ILE A 12 -4.79 -2.86 -0.27
C ILE A 12 -5.17 -2.04 -1.51
N SER A 13 -5.92 -2.64 -2.44
CA SER A 13 -6.37 -1.98 -3.67
C SER A 13 -7.21 -0.75 -3.35
N PHE A 14 -8.17 -0.83 -2.43
CA PHE A 14 -8.96 0.31 -2.00
C PHE A 14 -8.11 1.44 -1.40
N GLY A 15 -7.08 1.10 -0.62
CA GLY A 15 -6.16 2.10 -0.08
C GLY A 15 -5.37 2.84 -1.16
N PHE A 16 -4.88 2.12 -2.17
CA PHE A 16 -4.17 2.74 -3.31
C PHE A 16 -5.12 3.48 -4.28
N ILE A 17 -6.36 3.04 -4.42
CA ILE A 17 -7.40 3.79 -5.15
C ILE A 17 -7.64 5.13 -4.44
N GLY A 18 -7.83 5.13 -3.12
CA GLY A 18 -7.96 6.36 -2.34
C GLY A 18 -6.76 7.29 -2.50
N LEU A 19 -5.54 6.74 -2.50
CA LEU A 19 -4.32 7.53 -2.74
C LEU A 19 -4.31 8.15 -4.14
N GLY A 20 -4.68 7.38 -5.18
CA GLY A 20 -4.80 7.87 -6.55
C GLY A 20 -5.85 8.97 -6.69
N LEU A 21 -6.98 8.83 -6.00
CA LEU A 21 -8.04 9.84 -5.96
C LEU A 21 -7.57 11.13 -5.27
N ILE A 22 -6.80 11.05 -4.17
CA ILE A 22 -6.18 12.23 -3.54
C ILE A 22 -5.30 12.96 -4.56
N PHE A 23 -4.44 12.25 -5.29
CA PHE A 23 -3.61 12.87 -6.32
C PHE A 23 -4.45 13.47 -7.45
N ALA A 24 -5.56 12.83 -7.83
CA ALA A 24 -6.43 13.32 -8.90
C ALA A 24 -7.08 14.65 -8.54
N ALA A 25 -7.61 14.78 -7.32
CA ALA A 25 -8.22 16.01 -6.84
C ALA A 25 -7.17 17.14 -6.68
N LEU A 26 -5.96 16.84 -6.19
CA LEU A 26 -4.92 17.87 -6.06
C LEU A 26 -4.32 18.37 -7.38
N MET A 27 -4.57 17.71 -8.51
CA MET A 27 -3.89 17.99 -9.78
C MET A 27 -4.83 18.53 -10.86
N ASN A 28 -4.52 19.73 -11.35
CA ASN A 28 -5.26 20.39 -12.43
C ASN A 28 -4.82 19.95 -13.85
N ASP A 29 -3.67 19.27 -13.99
CA ASP A 29 -3.14 18.80 -15.27
C ASP A 29 -3.19 17.26 -15.38
N PRO A 30 -4.05 16.70 -16.24
CA PRO A 30 -4.14 15.25 -16.47
C PRO A 30 -2.84 14.62 -16.96
N HIS A 31 -2.00 15.35 -17.70
CA HIS A 31 -0.72 14.83 -18.17
C HIS A 31 0.29 14.73 -17.02
N GLY A 32 0.39 15.76 -16.18
CA GLY A 32 1.17 15.73 -14.96
C GLY A 32 0.73 14.60 -14.01
N PHE A 33 -0.57 14.35 -13.88
CA PHE A 33 -1.12 13.33 -12.98
C PHE A 33 -0.56 11.94 -13.27
N SER A 34 -0.68 11.50 -14.53
CA SER A 34 -0.19 10.18 -14.92
C SER A 34 1.32 10.05 -14.70
N LEU A 35 2.10 11.11 -14.95
CA LEU A 35 3.55 11.09 -14.75
C LEU A 35 3.90 10.92 -13.27
N ILE A 36 3.27 11.69 -12.38
CA ILE A 36 3.51 11.59 -10.93
C ILE A 36 3.08 10.23 -10.39
N VAL A 37 1.89 9.75 -10.75
CA VAL A 37 1.39 8.45 -10.29
C VAL A 37 2.32 7.31 -10.73
N ASN A 38 2.74 7.29 -11.99
CA ASN A 38 3.69 6.27 -12.48
C ASN A 38 5.05 6.37 -11.78
N PHE A 39 5.54 7.59 -11.55
CA PHE A 39 6.78 7.82 -10.81
C PHE A 39 6.70 7.35 -9.36
N VAL A 40 5.54 7.45 -8.70
CA VAL A 40 5.33 7.05 -7.30
C VAL A 40 5.09 5.54 -7.17
N ILE A 41 4.37 4.92 -8.11
CA ILE A 41 4.05 3.48 -8.09
C ILE A 41 5.33 2.65 -8.09
N PHE A 42 6.32 2.99 -8.93
CA PHE A 42 7.52 2.17 -9.07
C PHE A 42 8.35 2.09 -7.78
N PRO A 43 8.74 3.20 -7.11
CA PRO A 43 9.40 3.17 -5.81
C PRO A 43 8.59 2.46 -4.74
N ILE A 44 7.27 2.69 -4.66
CA ILE A 44 6.40 1.99 -3.70
C ILE A 44 6.45 0.48 -3.93
N PHE A 45 6.34 0.04 -5.19
CA PHE A 45 6.38 -1.37 -5.50
C PHE A 45 7.75 -1.98 -5.22
N LEU A 46 8.84 -1.29 -5.57
CA LEU A 46 10.21 -1.74 -5.30
C LEU A 46 10.47 -1.88 -3.78
N LEU A 47 10.05 -0.88 -2.99
CA LEU A 47 10.27 -0.83 -1.54
C LEU A 47 9.32 -1.73 -0.75
N SER A 48 8.28 -2.29 -1.38
CA SER A 48 7.29 -3.15 -0.71
C SER A 48 7.83 -4.52 -0.28
N GLY A 49 9.06 -4.84 -0.66
CA GLY A 49 9.60 -6.17 -0.45
C GLY A 49 9.06 -7.23 -1.41
N ALA A 50 8.18 -6.89 -2.37
CA ALA A 50 7.59 -7.87 -3.30
C ALA A 50 8.62 -8.46 -4.28
N ILE A 51 9.50 -7.63 -4.82
CA ILE A 51 10.53 -8.03 -5.79
C ILE A 51 11.83 -8.42 -5.08
N ILE A 52 12.26 -7.59 -4.12
CA ILE A 52 13.51 -7.77 -3.37
C ILE A 52 13.17 -7.93 -1.89
N PRO A 53 13.55 -9.03 -1.23
CA PRO A 53 13.30 -9.20 0.19
C PRO A 53 13.94 -8.08 1.02
N ILE A 54 13.19 -7.47 1.93
CA ILE A 54 13.63 -6.27 2.68
C ILE A 54 14.84 -6.54 3.59
N GLU A 55 15.12 -7.81 3.93
CA GLU A 55 16.30 -8.27 4.67
C GLU A 55 17.60 -8.00 3.93
N THR A 56 17.54 -8.04 2.60
CA THR A 56 18.71 -7.93 1.72
C THR A 56 19.05 -6.49 1.37
N LEU A 57 18.18 -5.54 1.76
CA LEU A 57 18.36 -4.13 1.45
C LEU A 57 19.33 -3.46 2.44
N PRO A 58 20.08 -2.43 1.99
CA PRO A 58 20.94 -1.65 2.86
C PRO A 58 20.16 -1.02 4.03
N SER A 59 20.82 -0.87 5.18
CA SER A 59 20.18 -0.37 6.40
C SER A 59 19.56 1.03 6.26
N TRP A 60 20.10 1.86 5.39
CA TRP A 60 19.59 3.21 5.11
C TRP A 60 18.26 3.20 4.33
N LEU A 61 17.91 2.12 3.65
CA LEU A 61 16.69 1.99 2.86
C LEU A 61 15.53 1.35 3.66
N LEU A 62 15.86 0.63 4.74
CA LEU A 62 14.88 0.00 5.63
C LEU A 62 13.78 0.97 6.13
N PRO A 63 14.09 2.22 6.55
CA PRO A 63 13.04 3.15 6.99
C PRO A 63 12.00 3.44 5.90
N ALA A 64 12.43 3.54 4.63
CA ALA A 64 11.52 3.78 3.51
C ALA A 64 10.62 2.55 3.23
N CYS A 65 11.17 1.34 3.38
CA CYS A 65 10.38 0.12 3.33
C CYS A 65 9.34 0.05 4.47
N TYR A 66 9.69 0.44 5.69
CA TYR A 66 8.78 0.41 6.84
C TYR A 66 7.71 1.49 6.80
N ALA A 67 7.96 2.61 6.11
CA ALA A 67 6.96 3.64 5.83
C ALA A 67 5.95 3.22 4.77
N ASN A 68 6.29 2.25 3.92
CA ASN A 68 5.44 1.79 2.84
C ASN A 68 4.38 0.78 3.34
N PRO A 69 3.08 1.12 3.31
CA PRO A 69 2.00 0.22 3.77
C PRO A 69 1.92 -1.07 2.94
N LEU A 70 2.36 -1.04 1.68
CA LEU A 70 2.38 -2.23 0.82
C LEU A 70 3.34 -3.30 1.37
N THR A 71 4.40 -2.91 2.09
CA THR A 71 5.34 -3.85 2.71
C THR A 71 4.64 -4.84 3.64
N TYR A 72 3.73 -4.32 4.46
CA TYR A 72 2.95 -5.13 5.40
C TYR A 72 1.91 -6.00 4.68
N GLY A 73 1.32 -5.48 3.61
CA GLY A 73 0.41 -6.24 2.76
C GLY A 73 1.08 -7.43 2.10
N VAL A 74 2.27 -7.23 1.51
CA VAL A 74 3.03 -8.30 0.86
C VAL A 74 3.54 -9.33 1.86
N ASP A 75 4.04 -8.90 3.03
CA ASP A 75 4.45 -9.79 4.12
C ASP A 75 3.28 -10.69 4.58
N MET A 76 2.10 -10.11 4.76
CA MET A 76 0.90 -10.85 5.15
C MET A 76 0.37 -11.76 4.04
N LEU A 77 0.50 -11.37 2.77
CA LEU A 77 0.17 -12.25 1.64
C LEU A 77 1.09 -13.48 1.60
N ARG A 78 2.38 -13.33 1.88
CA ARG A 78 3.31 -14.48 2.02
C ARG A 78 2.85 -15.42 3.11
N PHE A 79 2.50 -14.87 4.28
CA PHE A 79 1.97 -15.65 5.39
C PHE A 79 0.72 -16.46 5.01
N MET A 80 -0.18 -15.89 4.20
CA MET A 80 -1.44 -16.55 3.81
C MET A 80 -1.30 -17.56 2.65
N LEU A 81 -0.32 -17.36 1.76
CA LEU A 81 -0.21 -18.10 0.50
C LEU A 81 0.90 -19.16 0.52
N LEU A 82 1.94 -19.00 1.32
CA LEU A 82 3.01 -19.98 1.48
C LEU A 82 2.63 -21.06 2.50
N ASP A 83 3.31 -22.21 2.42
CA ASP A 83 3.21 -23.26 3.44
C ASP A 83 3.69 -22.75 4.80
N ALA A 84 3.11 -23.27 5.88
CA ALA A 84 3.30 -22.76 7.23
C ALA A 84 4.78 -22.67 7.67
N ASP A 85 5.59 -23.66 7.30
CA ASP A 85 7.01 -23.70 7.63
C ASP A 85 7.79 -22.60 6.91
N VAL A 86 7.50 -22.38 5.62
CA VAL A 86 8.14 -21.34 4.78
C VAL A 86 7.63 -19.95 5.18
N ALA A 87 6.35 -19.85 5.50
CA ALA A 87 5.71 -18.61 5.93
C ALA A 87 6.32 -18.09 7.23
N HIS A 88 6.61 -18.95 8.21
CA HIS A 88 7.13 -18.51 9.50
C HIS A 88 8.55 -17.93 9.40
N GLU A 89 9.38 -18.45 8.49
CA GLU A 89 10.73 -17.92 8.26
C GLU A 89 10.74 -16.62 7.45
N MET A 90 9.77 -16.45 6.55
CA MET A 90 9.71 -15.29 5.64
C MET A 90 8.88 -14.12 6.15
N THR A 91 8.00 -14.34 7.12
CA THR A 91 7.11 -13.30 7.67
C THR A 91 7.83 -12.54 8.76
N LYS A 92 7.96 -11.23 8.60
CA LYS A 92 8.64 -10.37 9.57
C LYS A 92 7.71 -9.70 10.56
N PHE A 93 6.50 -9.36 10.13
CA PHE A 93 5.59 -8.57 10.94
C PHE A 93 4.53 -9.46 11.57
N PRO A 94 4.13 -9.20 12.83
CA PRO A 94 2.97 -9.86 13.38
C PRO A 94 1.74 -9.60 12.49
N ALA A 95 0.96 -10.63 12.18
CA ALA A 95 -0.20 -10.53 11.29
C ALA A 95 -1.19 -9.43 11.73
N LEU A 96 -1.32 -9.20 13.05
CA LEU A 96 -2.15 -8.13 13.61
C LEU A 96 -1.64 -6.73 13.23
N VAL A 97 -0.32 -6.52 13.28
CA VAL A 97 0.32 -5.24 12.91
C VAL A 97 0.12 -5.00 11.42
N SER A 98 0.37 -6.01 10.58
CA SER A 98 0.20 -5.87 9.14
C SER A 98 -1.23 -5.54 8.76
N MET A 99 -2.20 -6.21 9.37
CA MET A 99 -3.61 -5.92 9.17
C MET A 99 -3.98 -4.50 9.63
N ALA A 100 -3.52 -4.08 10.81
CA ALA A 100 -3.79 -2.75 11.33
C ALA A 100 -3.21 -1.64 10.43
N VAL A 101 -1.99 -1.84 9.90
CA VAL A 101 -1.36 -0.88 8.98
C VAL A 101 -2.14 -0.81 7.66
N VAL A 102 -2.48 -1.94 7.06
CA VAL A 102 -3.21 -1.96 5.78
C VAL A 102 -4.62 -1.37 5.91
N LEU A 103 -5.34 -1.69 6.99
CA LEU A 103 -6.67 -1.13 7.26
C LEU A 103 -6.62 0.37 7.55
N SER A 104 -5.67 0.81 8.40
CA SER A 104 -5.51 2.23 8.70
C SER A 104 -5.13 3.02 7.47
N PHE A 105 -4.20 2.52 6.65
CA PHE A 105 -3.85 3.13 5.38
C PHE A 105 -5.08 3.27 4.46
N ALA A 106 -5.85 2.19 4.28
CA ALA A 106 -7.05 2.24 3.42
C ALA A 106 -8.12 3.19 3.95
N ALA A 107 -8.39 3.19 5.26
CA ALA A 107 -9.35 4.09 5.87
C ALA A 107 -8.91 5.55 5.77
N LEU A 108 -7.62 5.84 5.99
CA LEU A 108 -7.07 7.20 5.91
C LEU A 108 -7.13 7.74 4.47
N THR A 109 -6.68 6.98 3.47
CA THR A 109 -6.66 7.48 2.09
C THR A 109 -8.07 7.64 1.53
N LEU A 110 -8.99 6.73 1.83
CA LEU A 110 -10.38 6.88 1.44
C LEU A 110 -11.04 8.06 2.16
N GLY A 111 -10.80 8.23 3.48
CA GLY A 111 -11.35 9.35 4.24
C GLY A 111 -10.86 10.70 3.73
N ILE A 112 -9.56 10.84 3.50
CA ILE A 112 -8.97 12.07 2.95
C ILE A 112 -9.48 12.33 1.53
N SER A 113 -9.56 11.28 0.70
CA SER A 113 -10.12 11.39 -0.64
C SER A 113 -11.54 11.93 -0.60
N THR A 114 -12.44 11.34 0.21
CA THR A 114 -13.83 11.80 0.30
C THR A 114 -13.93 13.27 0.70
N ILE A 115 -13.17 13.69 1.72
CA ILE A 115 -13.15 15.08 2.19
C ILE A 115 -12.65 16.03 1.09
N LEU A 116 -11.60 15.63 0.36
CA LEU A 116 -11.03 16.48 -0.67
C LEU A 116 -12.01 16.70 -1.84
N PHE A 117 -12.69 15.64 -2.27
CA PHE A 117 -13.71 15.71 -3.33
C PHE A 117 -14.95 16.52 -2.89
N GLU A 118 -15.39 16.40 -1.63
CA GLU A 118 -16.51 17.17 -1.09
C GLU A 118 -16.23 18.69 -1.17
N ASN A 119 -15.01 19.12 -0.86
CA ASN A 119 -14.62 20.53 -0.91
C ASN A 119 -14.51 21.08 -2.34
N GLU A 120 -14.31 20.23 -3.35
CA GLU A 120 -14.25 20.66 -4.75
C GLU A 120 -15.63 20.90 -5.35
N GLU A 121 -16.66 20.16 -4.90
CA GLU A 121 -18.05 20.37 -5.35
C GLU A 121 -18.64 21.70 -4.85
N ASP A 122 -18.23 22.19 -3.67
CA ASP A 122 -18.74 23.44 -3.08
C ASP A 122 -18.25 24.72 -3.79
N TYR A 123 -17.25 24.62 -4.70
CA TYR A 123 -16.67 25.77 -5.41
C TYR A 123 -17.08 25.86 -6.90
N GLN A 124 -17.83 24.88 -7.41
CA GLN A 124 -18.42 24.86 -8.77
C GLN A 124 -19.85 25.38 -8.75
#